data_AF-A0A518IT39-F1
#
_entry.id   AF-A0A518IT39-F1
#
_cell.length_a   1.000
_cell.length_b   1.000
_cell.length_c   1.000
_cell.angle_alpha   90.00
_cell.angle_beta   90.00
_cell.angle_gamma   90.00
#
_symmetry.space_group_name_H-M   'P 1'
#
loop_
_entity.id
_entity.type
_entity.pdbx_description
1 polymer ?
#
loop_
_entity_poly.entity_id
_entity_poly.type
_entity_poly.pdbx_seq_one_letter_code
_entity_poly.pdbx_strand_id
1 'polypeptide(L)'
;MLFEGCLKAEKGGRYPLCVEGGRNCLPEDVGGVWGYAEFLEAIANPKHEEHDRMLEWAGEFDPEEFDAEKTTKAIRRGLPDWRQYQ
;
A
#
# COMPACT_ATOMS: atom_id res chain seq x y z
N MET A 1 16.28 4.98 -9.67
CA MET A 1 15.43 6.07 -9.13
C MET A 1 14.80 6.74 -10.33
N LEU A 2 13.47 6.74 -10.42
CA LEU A 2 12.72 7.41 -11.49
C LEU A 2 12.17 8.73 -10.93
N PHE A 3 12.33 9.80 -11.68
CA PHE A 3 11.80 11.13 -11.36
C PHE A 3 11.04 11.64 -12.57
N GLU A 4 9.73 11.81 -12.40
CA GLU A 4 8.82 12.12 -13.51
C GLU A 4 8.52 13.63 -13.63
N GLY A 5 8.75 14.42 -12.57
CA GLY A 5 8.56 15.86 -12.62
C GLY A 5 8.52 16.56 -11.26
N CYS A 6 8.47 17.89 -11.29
CA CYS A 6 8.32 18.76 -10.12
C CYS A 6 7.12 19.69 -10.31
N LEU A 7 6.06 19.45 -9.52
CA LEU A 7 4.93 20.37 -9.45
C LEU A 7 5.28 21.54 -8.52
N LYS A 8 4.74 22.73 -8.81
CA LYS A 8 4.92 23.87 -7.92
C LYS A 8 4.27 23.58 -6.57
N ALA A 9 5.02 23.75 -5.49
CA ALA A 9 4.49 23.60 -4.15
C ALA A 9 3.40 24.64 -3.87
N GLU A 10 2.29 24.20 -3.29
CA GLU A 10 1.19 25.07 -2.92
C GLU A 10 1.48 25.76 -1.59
N LYS A 11 1.19 27.05 -1.51
CA LYS A 11 1.38 27.83 -0.28
C LYS A 11 0.43 27.31 0.81
N GLY A 12 0.99 26.85 1.93
CA GLY A 12 0.23 26.28 3.04
C GLY A 12 -0.09 24.79 2.89
N GLY A 13 0.31 24.16 1.79
CA GLY A 13 0.18 22.71 1.60
C GLY A 13 1.03 21.93 2.60
N ARG A 14 0.45 20.89 3.21
CA ARG A 14 1.19 19.95 4.04
C ARG A 14 1.69 18.81 3.16
N TYR A 15 3.00 18.55 3.20
CA TYR A 15 3.62 17.48 2.42
C TYR A 15 4.24 16.42 3.33
N PRO A 16 4.42 15.17 2.84
CA PRO A 16 4.11 14.69 1.48
C PRO A 16 2.62 14.46 1.21
N LEU A 17 2.29 14.22 -0.06
CA LEU A 17 0.98 13.89 -0.60
C LEU A 17 1.11 12.67 -1.53
N CYS A 18 0.20 11.70 -1.39
CA CYS A 18 -0.03 10.69 -2.40
C CYS A 18 -1.09 11.25 -3.37
N VAL A 19 -0.70 11.49 -4.62
CA VAL A 19 -1.59 12.10 -5.64
C VAL A 19 -2.47 11.04 -6.28
N GLU A 20 -1.88 9.88 -6.58
CA GLU A 20 -2.55 8.73 -7.18
C GLU A 20 -1.80 7.44 -6.84
N GLY A 21 -2.38 6.31 -7.22
CA GLY A 21 -1.83 4.98 -7.06
C GLY A 21 -2.89 3.94 -7.45
N GLY A 22 -2.57 2.67 -7.26
CA GLY A 22 -3.51 1.61 -7.55
C GLY A 22 -3.06 0.30 -6.94
N ARG A 23 -4.05 -0.57 -6.72
CA ARG A 23 -3.92 -1.86 -6.06
C ARG A 23 -3.48 -1.74 -4.60
N ASN A 24 -3.81 -2.74 -3.81
CA ASN A 24 -3.47 -2.78 -2.40
C ASN A 24 -1.99 -3.11 -2.23
N CYS A 25 -1.42 -2.67 -1.11
CA CYS A 25 -0.11 -3.13 -0.71
C CYS A 25 -0.19 -4.62 -0.38
N LEU A 26 0.84 -5.38 -0.76
CA LEU A 26 0.94 -6.78 -0.37
C LEU A 26 0.89 -6.93 1.16
N PRO A 27 0.32 -8.04 1.68
CA PRO A 27 0.39 -8.35 3.10
C PRO A 27 1.85 -8.45 3.57
N GLU A 28 2.12 -8.00 4.79
CA GLU A 28 3.46 -8.15 5.38
C GLU A 28 3.86 -9.63 5.43
N ASP A 29 5.15 -9.90 5.22
CA ASP A 29 5.73 -11.26 5.28
C ASP A 29 5.12 -12.31 4.32
N VAL A 30 4.44 -11.89 3.24
CA VAL A 30 3.87 -12.80 2.22
C VAL A 30 4.90 -13.63 1.43
N GLY A 31 6.20 -13.41 1.63
CA GLY A 31 7.25 -14.15 0.92
C GLY A 31 7.68 -13.53 -0.42
N GLY A 32 7.52 -12.21 -0.56
CA GLY A 32 7.96 -11.47 -1.76
C GLY A 32 7.06 -11.67 -2.97
N VAL A 33 7.61 -11.47 -4.17
CA VAL A 33 6.81 -11.46 -5.41
C VAL A 33 6.15 -12.82 -5.71
N TRP A 34 6.89 -13.92 -5.50
CA TRP A 34 6.37 -15.26 -5.74
C TRP A 34 5.30 -15.65 -4.73
N GLY A 35 5.56 -15.41 -3.43
CA GLY A 35 4.56 -15.70 -2.40
C GLY A 35 3.30 -14.84 -2.55
N TYR A 36 3.42 -13.59 -3.01
CA TYR A 36 2.24 -12.77 -3.33
C TYR A 36 1.44 -13.31 -4.52
N ALA A 37 2.11 -13.83 -5.56
CA ALA A 37 1.43 -14.45 -6.69
C ALA A 37 0.65 -15.71 -6.27
N GLU A 38 1.29 -16.60 -5.49
CA GLU A 38 0.65 -17.80 -4.93
C GLU A 38 -0.54 -17.44 -4.03
N PHE A 39 -0.37 -16.41 -3.19
CA PHE A 39 -1.44 -15.88 -2.35
C PHE A 39 -2.63 -15.40 -3.19
N LEU A 40 -2.40 -14.60 -4.23
CA LEU A 40 -3.46 -14.13 -5.12
C LEU A 40 -4.20 -15.27 -5.82
N GLU A 41 -3.48 -16.31 -6.27
CA GLU A 41 -4.09 -17.51 -6.86
C GLU A 41 -4.97 -18.26 -5.84
N ALA A 42 -4.48 -18.41 -4.62
CA ALA A 42 -5.18 -19.10 -3.55
C ALA A 42 -6.48 -18.38 -3.16
N ILE A 43 -6.44 -17.05 -2.96
CA ILE A 43 -7.64 -16.28 -2.53
C ILE A 43 -8.64 -16.05 -3.66
N ALA A 44 -8.22 -16.10 -4.93
CA ALA A 44 -9.13 -15.93 -6.07
C ALA A 44 -9.96 -17.20 -6.37
N ASN A 45 -9.54 -18.37 -5.87
CA ASN A 45 -10.19 -19.64 -6.13
C ASN A 45 -10.73 -20.28 -4.83
N PRO A 46 -12.04 -20.20 -4.55
CA PRO A 46 -12.67 -20.81 -3.37
C PRO A 46 -12.52 -22.33 -3.24
N LYS A 47 -12.06 -23.01 -4.29
CA LYS A 47 -11.77 -24.46 -4.27
C LYS A 47 -10.30 -24.79 -4.08
N HIS A 48 -9.44 -23.78 -3.97
CA HIS A 48 -8.03 -23.97 -3.71
C HIS A 48 -7.85 -24.53 -2.29
N GLU A 49 -6.97 -25.51 -2.12
CA GLU A 49 -6.78 -26.21 -0.84
C GLU A 49 -6.40 -25.24 0.29
N GLU A 50 -5.61 -24.22 -0.04
CA GLU A 50 -5.15 -23.20 0.91
C GLU A 50 -6.03 -21.93 0.95
N HIS A 51 -7.17 -21.86 0.23
CA HIS A 51 -7.99 -20.64 0.14
C HIS A 51 -8.37 -20.08 1.52
N ASP A 52 -8.99 -20.90 2.35
CA ASP A 52 -9.49 -20.48 3.66
C ASP A 52 -8.34 -20.12 4.62
N ARG A 53 -7.24 -20.90 4.57
CA ARG A 53 -6.04 -20.64 5.38
C ARG A 53 -5.38 -19.31 5.00
N MET A 54 -5.29 -19.01 3.71
CA MET A 54 -4.67 -17.76 3.23
C MET A 54 -5.54 -16.55 3.55
N LEU A 55 -6.86 -16.65 3.43
CA LEU A 55 -7.79 -15.59 3.85
C LEU A 55 -7.75 -15.36 5.36
N GLU A 56 -7.72 -16.43 6.17
CA GLU A 56 -7.60 -16.31 7.62
C GLU A 56 -6.29 -15.64 8.02
N TRP A 57 -5.19 -16.02 7.37
CA TRP A 57 -3.88 -15.44 7.63
C TRP A 57 -3.79 -13.96 7.23
N ALA A 58 -4.29 -13.59 6.04
CA ALA A 58 -4.23 -12.21 5.55
C ALA A 58 -5.27 -11.29 6.21
N GLY A 59 -6.37 -11.86 6.74
CA GLY A 59 -7.52 -11.10 7.19
C GLY A 59 -8.34 -10.53 6.03
N GLU A 60 -9.02 -9.41 6.28
CA GLU A 60 -9.77 -8.69 5.25
C GLU A 60 -8.80 -8.09 4.24
N PHE A 61 -8.72 -8.70 3.05
CA PHE A 61 -7.81 -8.30 1.98
C PHE A 61 -8.53 -8.26 0.63
N ASP A 62 -8.53 -7.07 0.01
CA ASP A 62 -8.89 -6.87 -1.40
C ASP A 62 -7.64 -6.42 -2.16
N PRO A 63 -7.17 -7.17 -3.19
CA PRO A 63 -6.02 -6.79 -4.01
C PRO A 63 -6.18 -5.46 -4.75
N GLU A 64 -7.41 -5.02 -5.00
CA GLU A 64 -7.70 -3.82 -5.79
C GLU A 64 -8.03 -2.60 -4.92
N GLU A 65 -8.15 -2.76 -3.60
CA GLU A 65 -8.41 -1.64 -2.69
C GLU A 65 -7.22 -0.67 -2.67
N PHE A 66 -7.50 0.60 -2.98
CA PHE A 66 -6.54 1.68 -2.82
C PHE A 66 -7.24 3.02 -2.57
N ASP A 67 -6.68 3.83 -1.68
CA ASP A 67 -7.18 5.18 -1.37
C ASP A 67 -6.01 6.15 -1.11
N ALA A 68 -5.89 7.16 -1.97
CA ALA A 68 -4.80 8.14 -1.92
C ALA A 68 -4.87 9.05 -0.68
N GLU A 69 -6.07 9.36 -0.17
CA GLU A 69 -6.24 10.18 1.02
C GLU A 69 -5.86 9.43 2.28
N LYS A 70 -6.31 8.16 2.43
CA LYS A 70 -5.90 7.26 3.51
C LYS A 70 -4.38 7.11 3.50
N THR A 71 -3.79 6.89 2.32
CA THR A 71 -2.34 6.76 2.15
C THR A 71 -1.60 8.03 2.57
N THR A 72 -2.08 9.20 2.15
CA THR A 72 -1.51 10.50 2.58
C THR A 72 -1.51 10.66 4.10
N LYS A 73 -2.60 10.26 4.78
CA LYS A 73 -2.68 10.30 6.25
C LYS A 73 -1.68 9.34 6.90
N ALA A 74 -1.56 8.12 6.37
CA ALA A 74 -0.63 7.10 6.87
C ALA A 74 0.84 7.55 6.77
N ILE A 75 1.26 8.04 5.60
CA ILE A 75 2.63 8.54 5.38
C ILE A 75 2.96 9.66 6.36
N ARG A 76 2.07 10.63 6.51
CA ARG A 76 2.29 11.78 7.41
C ARG A 76 2.39 11.39 8.88
N ARG A 77 1.75 10.29 9.30
CA ARG A 77 1.83 9.78 10.68
C ARG A 77 3.20 9.16 10.98
N GLY A 78 3.79 8.47 10.01
CA GLY A 78 5.07 7.79 10.17
C GLY A 78 6.30 8.69 10.02
N LEU A 79 6.13 9.90 9.51
CA LEU A 79 7.24 10.82 9.30
C LEU A 79 7.62 11.55 10.60
N PRO A 80 8.91 11.59 10.98
CA PRO A 80 9.36 12.50 12.01
C PRO A 80 9.08 13.94 11.56
N ASP A 81 8.85 14.86 12.51
CA ASP A 81 8.73 16.28 12.17
C ASP A 81 10.10 16.82 11.77
N TRP A 82 10.49 16.57 10.53
CA TRP A 82 11.79 16.98 10.00
C TRP A 82 11.96 18.51 9.99
N ARG A 83 10.86 19.28 10.13
CA ARG A 83 10.92 20.74 10.33
C ARG A 83 11.59 21.14 11.64
N GLN A 84 11.69 20.24 12.61
CA GLN A 84 12.37 20.52 13.87
C GLN A 84 13.91 20.57 13.73
N TYR A 85 14.45 20.17 12.58
CA TYR A 85 15.88 20.18 12.26
C TYR A 85 16.26 21.29 11.27
N GLN A 86 15.35 22.24 11.02
CA GLN A 86 15.53 23.40 10.14
C GLN A 86 15.59 24.68 10.96
#